data_AF-A0A2V8Q232-F1
#
_entry.id   AF-A0A2V8Q232-F1
#
_cell.length_a   1.000
_cell.length_b   1.000
_cell.length_c   1.000
_cell.angle_alpha   90.00
_cell.angle_beta   90.00
_cell.angle_gamma   90.00
#
_symmetry.space_group_name_H-M   'P 1'
#
loop_
_entity.id
_entity.type
_entity.pdbx_description
1 polymer ?
#
loop_
_entity_poly.entity_id
_entity_poly.type
_entity_poly.pdbx_seq_one_letter_code
_entity_poly.pdbx_strand_id
1 'polypeptide(L)'
;MEIAQFIDNLEGHAEVTSLIAIKYAESGQLDVAVDLSETINDSYQRDQARAALAAKCIEVGAPDYAEMLCDLIEDDTAYALATEGMAVAYAESGAFEKSIAVAHRLADSAPTLSRIALAFVAGGHPVQALEVARSIDYPDLKAPVLVELAARALHDGRNSEASEIMQEAINAAEKIEFAEQRISILVSIASL
;
A
#
# COMPACT_ATOMS: atom_id res chain seq x y z
N MET A 1 -4.55 4.01 29.40
CA MET A 1 -4.06 5.39 29.31
C MET A 1 -2.85 5.66 30.22
N GLU A 2 -2.34 4.67 30.98
CA GLU A 2 -1.20 4.89 31.89
C GLU A 2 0.16 4.93 31.19
N ILE A 3 0.45 4.07 30.21
CA ILE A 3 1.83 3.92 29.69
C ILE A 3 2.33 5.15 28.91
N ALA A 4 1.48 5.78 28.09
CA ALA A 4 1.88 6.97 27.31
C ALA A 4 2.26 8.17 28.20
N GLN A 5 1.63 8.29 29.37
CA GLN A 5 1.86 9.40 30.31
C GLN A 5 3.24 9.35 30.99
N PHE A 6 3.97 8.24 30.87
CA PHE A 6 5.31 8.06 31.44
C PHE A 6 6.45 8.25 30.43
N ILE A 7 6.15 8.74 29.22
CA ILE A 7 7.16 9.03 28.19
C ILE A 7 7.46 10.52 28.20
N ASP A 8 8.67 10.87 28.64
CA ASP A 8 9.10 12.27 28.85
C ASP A 8 9.36 13.04 27.53
N ASN A 9 9.34 12.38 26.35
CA ASN A 9 9.47 13.04 25.05
C ASN A 9 8.14 13.03 24.25
N LEU A 10 7.87 14.14 23.56
CA LEU A 10 6.62 14.34 22.82
C LEU A 10 6.47 13.37 21.64
N GLU A 11 7.58 13.02 21.00
CA GLU A 11 7.61 12.11 19.85
C GLU A 11 7.23 10.67 20.24
N GLY A 12 7.82 10.13 21.30
CA GLY A 12 7.47 8.81 21.82
C GLY A 12 6.06 8.77 22.40
N HIS A 13 5.57 9.89 22.95
CA HIS A 13 4.16 10.00 23.36
C HIS A 13 3.21 9.88 22.15
N ALA A 14 3.48 10.58 21.05
CA ALA A 14 2.66 10.53 19.84
C ALA A 14 2.68 9.14 19.20
N GLU A 15 3.85 8.51 19.08
CA GLU A 15 4.00 7.16 18.55
C GLU A 15 3.19 6.15 19.36
N VAL A 16 3.32 6.17 20.70
CA VAL A 16 2.55 5.27 21.57
C VAL A 16 1.06 5.55 21.50
N THR A 17 0.65 6.82 21.42
CA THR A 17 -0.76 7.18 21.29
C THR A 17 -1.35 6.65 19.98
N SER A 18 -0.61 6.79 18.87
CA SER A 18 -0.97 6.24 17.56
C SER A 18 -1.12 4.71 17.62
N LEU A 19 -0.14 4.00 18.20
CA LEU A 19 -0.22 2.54 18.35
C LEU A 19 -1.42 2.09 19.19
N ILE A 20 -1.76 2.82 20.25
CA ILE A 20 -2.93 2.53 21.07
C ILE A 20 -4.22 2.77 20.27
N ALA A 21 -4.30 3.86 19.50
CA ALA A 21 -5.44 4.14 18.63
C ALA A 21 -5.66 3.00 17.63
N ILE A 22 -4.59 2.51 16.99
CA ILE A 22 -4.64 1.33 16.10
C ILE A 22 -5.21 0.10 16.83
N LYS A 23 -4.79 -0.16 18.08
CA LYS A 23 -5.32 -1.30 18.85
C LYS A 23 -6.80 -1.16 19.19
N TYR A 24 -7.29 0.05 19.41
CA TYR A 24 -8.72 0.31 19.57
C TYR A 24 -9.49 0.12 18.27
N ALA A 25 -8.94 0.50 17.12
CA ALA A 25 -9.57 0.22 15.83
C ALA A 25 -9.67 -1.30 15.57
N GLU A 26 -8.60 -2.05 15.87
CA GLU A 26 -8.58 -3.52 15.76
C GLU A 26 -9.61 -4.20 16.67
N SER A 27 -9.96 -3.60 17.81
CA SER A 27 -11.02 -4.09 18.71
C SER A 27 -12.43 -3.60 18.34
N GLY A 28 -12.58 -2.84 17.25
CA GLY A 28 -13.84 -2.26 16.79
C GLY A 28 -14.27 -1.00 17.54
N GLN A 29 -13.42 -0.46 18.42
CA GLN A 29 -13.68 0.77 19.19
C GLN A 29 -13.19 1.99 18.40
N LEU A 30 -13.79 2.21 17.22
CA LEU A 30 -13.35 3.20 16.24
C LEU A 30 -13.43 4.64 16.75
N ASP A 31 -14.51 5.02 17.44
CA ASP A 31 -14.63 6.37 18.02
C ASP A 31 -13.48 6.67 19.01
N VAL A 32 -13.14 5.70 19.85
CA VAL A 32 -12.02 5.82 20.81
C VAL A 32 -10.69 5.94 20.09
N ALA A 33 -10.50 5.21 19.00
CA ALA A 33 -9.30 5.30 18.18
C ALA A 33 -9.13 6.70 17.57
N VAL A 34 -10.20 7.26 17.01
CA VAL A 34 -10.21 8.61 16.44
C VAL A 34 -9.91 9.64 17.53
N ASP A 35 -10.66 9.59 18.65
CA ASP A 35 -10.49 10.52 19.77
C ASP A 35 -9.04 10.52 20.28
N LEU A 36 -8.41 9.35 20.37
CA LEU A 36 -7.01 9.25 20.78
C LEU A 36 -6.05 9.89 19.78
N SER A 37 -6.27 9.68 18.49
CA SER A 37 -5.43 10.33 17.46
C SER A 37 -5.49 11.86 17.61
N GLU A 38 -6.66 12.42 17.94
CA GLU A 38 -6.87 13.85 18.14
C GLU A 38 -6.18 14.41 19.39
N THR A 39 -5.80 13.57 20.36
CA THR A 39 -5.06 14.02 21.56
C THR A 39 -3.57 14.30 21.29
N ILE A 40 -3.06 13.96 20.10
CA ILE A 40 -1.67 14.22 19.73
C ILE A 40 -1.48 15.72 19.49
N ASN A 41 -0.65 16.35 20.32
CA ASN A 41 -0.48 17.80 20.32
C ASN A 41 0.19 18.33 19.03
N ASP A 42 1.27 17.69 18.60
CA ASP A 42 1.99 18.08 17.38
C ASP A 42 1.14 17.75 16.15
N SER A 43 0.90 18.74 15.29
CA SER A 43 0.00 18.59 14.14
C SER A 43 0.53 17.60 13.11
N TYR A 44 1.84 17.61 12.86
CA TYR A 44 2.44 16.70 11.89
C TYR A 44 2.36 15.24 12.37
N GLN A 45 2.68 14.99 13.64
CA GLN A 45 2.54 13.66 14.23
C GLN A 45 1.07 13.20 14.31
N ARG A 46 0.14 14.13 14.55
CA ARG A 46 -1.30 13.84 14.52
C ARG A 46 -1.75 13.39 13.14
N ASP A 47 -1.33 14.09 12.09
CA ASP A 47 -1.66 13.74 10.71
C ASP A 47 -1.04 12.40 10.30
N GLN A 48 0.17 12.09 10.73
CA GLN A 48 0.75 10.75 10.56
C GLN A 48 -0.07 9.66 11.27
N ALA A 49 -0.55 9.92 12.50
CA ALA A 49 -1.39 8.98 13.23
C ALA A 49 -2.74 8.77 12.53
N ARG A 50 -3.36 9.84 12.03
CA ARG A 50 -4.60 9.77 11.22
C ARG A 50 -4.38 8.96 9.96
N ALA A 51 -3.26 9.14 9.27
CA ALA A 51 -2.91 8.38 8.07
C ALA A 51 -2.82 6.87 8.34
N ALA A 52 -2.11 6.48 9.39
CA ALA A 52 -2.00 5.08 9.80
C ALA A 52 -3.36 4.50 10.22
N LEU A 53 -4.16 5.28 10.96
CA LEU A 53 -5.47 4.87 11.42
C LEU A 53 -6.46 4.73 10.25
N ALA A 54 -6.40 5.59 9.23
CA ALA A 54 -7.25 5.50 8.05
C ALA A 54 -7.02 4.18 7.29
N ALA A 55 -5.76 3.78 7.07
CA ALA A 55 -5.45 2.49 6.47
C ALA A 55 -6.00 1.33 7.33
N LYS A 56 -5.81 1.39 8.66
CA LYS A 56 -6.35 0.38 9.58
C LYS A 56 -7.87 0.30 9.55
N CYS A 57 -8.56 1.43 9.42
CA CYS A 57 -10.01 1.48 9.28
C CYS A 57 -10.49 0.70 8.03
N ILE A 58 -9.74 0.71 6.93
CA ILE A 58 -10.05 -0.14 5.77
C ILE A 58 -9.91 -1.62 6.11
N GLU A 59 -8.81 -2.02 6.75
CA GLU A 59 -8.55 -3.42 7.12
C GLU A 59 -9.65 -4.00 8.02
N VAL A 60 -10.19 -3.20 8.95
CA VAL A 60 -11.27 -3.63 9.87
C VAL A 60 -12.68 -3.42 9.30
N GLY A 61 -12.81 -3.03 8.02
CA GLY A 61 -14.09 -2.91 7.34
C GLY A 61 -14.89 -1.64 7.67
N ALA A 62 -14.21 -0.55 8.04
CA ALA A 62 -14.79 0.73 8.43
C ALA A 62 -14.37 1.89 7.49
N PRO A 63 -14.75 1.84 6.19
CA PRO A 63 -14.30 2.81 5.19
C PRO A 63 -14.74 4.26 5.48
N ASP A 64 -15.89 4.46 6.12
CA ASP A 64 -16.38 5.80 6.43
C ASP A 64 -15.47 6.53 7.44
N TYR A 65 -14.90 5.80 8.40
CA TYR A 65 -13.89 6.34 9.32
C TYR A 65 -12.57 6.63 8.60
N ALA A 66 -12.18 5.80 7.65
CA ALA A 66 -10.96 6.02 6.88
C ALA A 66 -11.03 7.30 6.04
N GLU A 67 -12.13 7.53 5.33
CA GLU A 67 -12.33 8.76 4.54
C GLU A 67 -12.39 9.99 5.47
N MET A 68 -13.12 9.91 6.59
CA MET A 68 -13.18 11.00 7.56
C MET A 68 -11.79 11.37 8.10
N LEU A 69 -10.98 10.38 8.49
CA LEU A 69 -9.61 10.62 8.95
C LEU A 69 -8.72 11.20 7.86
N CYS A 70 -8.85 10.71 6.62
CA CYS A 70 -8.09 11.22 5.48
C CYS A 70 -8.44 12.69 5.18
N ASP A 71 -9.71 13.06 5.25
CA ASP A 71 -10.20 14.42 5.03
C ASP A 71 -9.74 15.42 6.12
N LEU A 72 -9.35 14.92 7.31
CA LEU A 72 -8.82 15.75 8.40
C LEU A 72 -7.32 16.05 8.29
N ILE A 73 -6.60 15.38 7.37
CA ILE A 73 -5.15 15.55 7.22
C ILE A 73 -4.86 16.83 6.42
N GLU A 74 -4.04 17.69 6.98
CA GLU A 74 -3.64 18.96 6.36
C GLU A 74 -2.24 18.89 5.74
N ASP A 75 -1.35 18.05 6.29
CA ASP A 75 -0.01 17.84 5.73
C ASP A 75 -0.04 16.98 4.46
N ASP A 76 0.47 17.51 3.35
CA ASP A 76 0.48 16.84 2.04
C ASP A 76 1.20 15.49 2.06
N THR A 77 2.26 15.35 2.87
CA THR A 77 3.02 14.09 2.95
C THR A 77 2.21 13.05 3.70
N ALA A 78 1.61 13.42 4.83
CA ALA A 78 0.72 12.53 5.59
C ALA A 78 -0.53 12.16 4.77
N TYR A 79 -1.08 13.08 3.97
CA TYR A 79 -2.21 12.80 3.08
C TYR A 79 -1.84 11.76 2.02
N ALA A 80 -0.66 11.90 1.40
CA ALA A 80 -0.16 10.93 0.45
C ALA A 80 0.02 9.54 1.09
N LEU A 81 0.59 9.48 2.30
CA LEU A 81 0.74 8.24 3.07
C LEU A 81 -0.60 7.60 3.41
N ALA A 82 -1.59 8.40 3.83
CA ALA A 82 -2.94 7.92 4.14
C ALA A 82 -3.59 7.31 2.89
N THR A 83 -3.54 8.04 1.78
CA THR A 83 -4.12 7.63 0.50
C THR A 83 -3.47 6.35 -0.02
N GLU A 84 -2.13 6.26 0.02
CA GLU A 84 -1.40 5.05 -0.34
C GLU A 84 -1.77 3.86 0.56
N GLY A 85 -1.78 4.06 1.88
CA GLY A 85 -2.13 3.03 2.86
C GLY A 85 -3.55 2.51 2.68
N MET A 86 -4.52 3.41 2.49
CA MET A 86 -5.92 3.05 2.21
C MET A 86 -6.05 2.26 0.90
N ALA A 87 -5.37 2.70 -0.17
CA ALA A 87 -5.42 2.04 -1.46
C ALA A 87 -4.89 0.60 -1.41
N VAL A 88 -3.76 0.40 -0.71
CA VAL A 88 -3.18 -0.94 -0.49
C VAL A 88 -4.09 -1.80 0.40
N ALA A 89 -4.64 -1.26 1.49
CA ALA A 89 -5.57 -1.99 2.35
C ALA A 89 -6.87 -2.41 1.61
N TYR A 90 -7.36 -1.57 0.68
CA TYR A 90 -8.45 -1.96 -0.21
C TYR A 90 -8.05 -3.11 -1.14
N ALA A 91 -6.83 -3.12 -1.67
CA ALA A 91 -6.34 -4.23 -2.49
C ALA A 91 -6.22 -5.54 -1.70
N GLU A 92 -5.68 -5.48 -0.49
CA GLU A 92 -5.53 -6.63 0.42
C GLU A 92 -6.88 -7.23 0.83
N SER A 93 -7.92 -6.39 0.96
CA SER A 93 -9.30 -6.83 1.19
C SER A 93 -10.06 -7.26 -0.07
N GLY A 94 -9.42 -7.22 -1.25
CA GLY A 94 -9.99 -7.62 -2.53
C GLY A 94 -10.89 -6.58 -3.20
N ALA A 95 -10.97 -5.35 -2.67
CA ALA A 95 -11.77 -4.26 -3.20
C ALA A 95 -11.08 -3.56 -4.38
N PHE A 96 -11.07 -4.22 -5.54
CA PHE A 96 -10.35 -3.80 -6.75
C PHE A 96 -10.62 -2.35 -7.15
N GLU A 97 -11.86 -2.01 -7.46
CA GLU A 97 -12.21 -0.69 -8.00
C GLU A 97 -11.88 0.43 -7.01
N LYS A 98 -12.08 0.19 -5.71
CA LYS A 98 -11.75 1.17 -4.67
C LYS A 98 -10.23 1.37 -4.53
N SER A 99 -9.44 0.30 -4.58
CA SER A 99 -7.98 0.40 -4.49
C SER A 99 -7.41 1.31 -5.58
N ILE A 100 -7.88 1.15 -6.82
CA ILE A 100 -7.44 1.94 -7.97
C ILE A 100 -7.94 3.38 -7.89
N ALA A 101 -9.22 3.58 -7.54
CA ALA A 101 -9.80 4.90 -7.40
C ALA A 101 -9.07 5.74 -6.33
N VAL A 102 -8.71 5.14 -5.20
CA VAL A 102 -7.98 5.82 -4.13
C VAL A 102 -6.53 6.10 -4.56
N ALA A 103 -5.84 5.15 -5.19
CA ALA A 103 -4.48 5.37 -5.68
C ALA A 103 -4.40 6.56 -6.66
N HIS A 104 -5.39 6.71 -7.54
CA HIS A 104 -5.45 7.82 -8.50
C HIS A 104 -5.78 9.19 -7.89
N ARG A 105 -6.03 9.29 -6.58
CA ARG A 105 -6.04 10.58 -5.86
C ARG A 105 -4.63 11.17 -5.72
N LEU A 106 -3.59 10.34 -5.82
CA LEU A 106 -2.19 10.76 -5.76
C LEU A 106 -1.75 11.38 -7.09
N ALA A 107 -0.91 12.40 -7.01
CA ALA A 107 -0.33 13.04 -8.20
C ALA A 107 0.55 12.05 -9.00
N ASP A 108 1.33 11.22 -8.30
CA ASP A 108 2.03 10.07 -8.87
C ASP A 108 1.51 8.80 -8.21
N SER A 109 0.69 8.06 -8.96
CA SER A 109 0.05 6.83 -8.48
C SER A 109 0.85 5.57 -8.78
N ALA A 110 1.90 5.64 -9.61
CA ALA A 110 2.57 4.45 -10.10
C ALA A 110 3.25 3.60 -9.00
N PRO A 111 3.91 4.17 -7.98
CA PRO A 111 4.44 3.39 -6.87
C PRO A 111 3.34 2.64 -6.12
N THR A 112 2.22 3.31 -5.86
CA THR A 112 1.05 2.73 -5.17
C THR A 112 0.40 1.63 -6.02
N LEU A 113 0.25 1.83 -7.33
CA LEU A 113 -0.27 0.81 -8.24
C LEU A 113 0.62 -0.43 -8.27
N SER A 114 1.95 -0.28 -8.20
CA SER A 114 2.88 -1.41 -8.07
C SER A 114 2.61 -2.21 -6.80
N ARG A 115 2.44 -1.53 -5.64
CA ARG A 115 2.09 -2.18 -4.37
C ARG A 115 0.72 -2.86 -4.41
N ILE A 116 -0.29 -2.22 -5.01
CA ILE A 116 -1.63 -2.78 -5.21
C ILE A 116 -1.57 -4.06 -6.05
N ALA A 117 -0.82 -4.05 -7.15
CA ALA A 117 -0.68 -5.22 -8.00
C ALA A 117 -0.03 -6.39 -7.24
N LEU A 118 1.02 -6.13 -6.45
CA LEU A 118 1.64 -7.14 -5.59
C LEU A 118 0.68 -7.67 -4.51
N ALA A 119 -0.14 -6.81 -3.91
CA ALA A 119 -1.18 -7.22 -2.98
C ALA A 119 -2.19 -8.17 -3.65
N PHE A 120 -2.59 -7.89 -4.89
CA PHE A 120 -3.44 -8.81 -5.66
C PHE A 120 -2.74 -10.13 -6.01
N VAL A 121 -1.43 -10.14 -6.31
CA VAL A 121 -0.67 -11.40 -6.47
C VAL A 121 -0.73 -12.22 -5.18
N ALA A 122 -0.42 -11.60 -4.04
CA ALA A 122 -0.43 -12.25 -2.73
C ALA A 122 -1.82 -12.77 -2.35
N GLY A 123 -2.86 -12.00 -2.65
CA GLY A 123 -4.27 -12.35 -2.41
C GLY A 123 -4.84 -13.39 -3.38
N GLY A 124 -4.07 -13.88 -4.37
CA GLY A 124 -4.56 -14.87 -5.32
C GLY A 124 -5.47 -14.31 -6.42
N HIS A 125 -5.29 -13.05 -6.78
CA HIS A 125 -6.05 -12.31 -7.80
C HIS A 125 -5.15 -11.95 -9.00
N PRO A 126 -4.58 -12.94 -9.72
CA PRO A 126 -3.58 -12.70 -10.76
C PRO A 126 -4.11 -11.90 -11.95
N VAL A 127 -5.42 -11.98 -12.24
CA VAL A 127 -6.06 -11.23 -13.32
C VAL A 127 -6.05 -9.74 -13.00
N GLN A 128 -6.53 -9.35 -11.81
CA GLN A 128 -6.49 -7.96 -11.35
C GLN A 128 -5.04 -7.45 -11.24
N ALA A 129 -4.14 -8.26 -10.66
CA ALA A 129 -2.73 -7.89 -10.55
C ALA A 129 -2.09 -7.61 -11.92
N LEU A 130 -2.37 -8.43 -12.94
CA LEU A 130 -1.85 -8.22 -14.29
C LEU A 130 -2.45 -6.97 -14.96
N GLU A 131 -3.73 -6.70 -14.73
CA GLU A 131 -4.39 -5.48 -15.21
C GLU A 131 -3.70 -4.23 -14.66
N VAL A 132 -3.46 -4.18 -13.34
CA VAL A 132 -2.77 -3.07 -12.68
C VAL A 132 -1.31 -2.98 -13.12
N ALA A 133 -0.60 -4.11 -13.21
CA ALA A 133 0.78 -4.13 -13.68
C ALA A 133 0.90 -3.51 -15.09
N ARG A 134 -0.08 -3.78 -15.96
CA ARG A 134 -0.09 -3.26 -17.33
C ARG A 134 -0.37 -1.75 -17.38
N SER A 135 -1.09 -1.18 -16.42
CA SER A 135 -1.36 0.27 -16.34
C SER A 135 -0.22 1.10 -15.74
N ILE A 136 0.84 0.47 -15.21
CA ILE A 136 2.01 1.18 -14.69
C ILE A 136 2.90 1.66 -15.84
N ASP A 137 3.17 2.97 -15.89
CA ASP A 137 3.98 3.57 -16.96
C ASP A 137 5.49 3.41 -16.74
N TYR A 138 5.95 3.37 -15.48
CA TYR A 138 7.36 3.28 -15.12
C TYR A 138 7.87 1.83 -15.19
N PRO A 139 8.82 1.51 -16.07
CA PRO A 139 9.24 0.12 -16.28
C PRO A 139 9.91 -0.53 -15.06
N ASP A 140 10.59 0.25 -14.23
CA ASP A 140 11.24 -0.18 -12.99
C ASP A 140 10.24 -0.55 -11.89
N LEU A 141 9.02 0.02 -11.92
CA LEU A 141 7.92 -0.35 -11.04
C LEU A 141 7.04 -1.48 -11.61
N LYS A 142 6.94 -1.56 -12.94
CA LYS A 142 6.14 -2.56 -13.66
C LYS A 142 6.80 -3.93 -13.72
N ALA A 143 8.09 -3.98 -14.08
CA ALA A 143 8.76 -5.24 -14.34
C ALA A 143 8.83 -6.19 -13.13
N PRO A 144 9.09 -5.73 -11.88
CA PRO A 144 9.06 -6.60 -10.70
C PRO A 144 7.71 -7.30 -10.49
N VAL A 145 6.61 -6.58 -10.71
CA VAL A 145 5.25 -7.13 -10.58
C VAL A 145 5.00 -8.24 -11.61
N LEU A 146 5.45 -8.03 -12.85
CA LEU A 146 5.33 -9.05 -13.91
C LEU A 146 6.18 -10.28 -13.59
N VAL A 147 7.37 -10.12 -12.99
CA VAL A 147 8.19 -11.24 -12.52
C VAL A 147 7.46 -12.07 -11.47
N GLU A 148 6.86 -11.43 -10.47
CA GLU A 148 6.08 -12.13 -9.43
C GLU A 148 4.85 -12.85 -10.00
N LEU A 149 4.16 -12.22 -10.95
CA LEU A 149 3.04 -12.86 -11.66
C LEU A 149 3.46 -14.10 -12.45
N ALA A 150 4.59 -14.02 -13.18
CA ALA A 150 5.14 -15.16 -13.91
C ALA A 150 5.55 -16.29 -12.96
N ALA A 151 6.23 -15.96 -11.86
CA ALA A 151 6.61 -16.90 -10.82
C ALA A 151 5.39 -17.63 -10.25
N ARG A 152 4.33 -16.87 -9.95
CA ARG A 152 3.08 -17.45 -9.46
C ARG A 152 2.40 -18.33 -10.49
N ALA A 153 2.38 -17.93 -11.76
CA ALA A 153 1.82 -18.73 -12.84
C ALA A 153 2.58 -20.06 -13.01
N LEU A 154 3.92 -20.07 -12.93
CA LEU A 154 4.73 -21.31 -12.94
C LEU A 154 4.42 -22.22 -11.76
N HIS A 155 4.35 -21.66 -10.55
CA HIS A 155 3.98 -22.41 -9.35
C HIS A 155 2.62 -23.09 -9.49
N ASP A 156 1.67 -22.41 -10.14
CA ASP A 156 0.32 -22.94 -10.40
C ASP A 156 0.25 -23.87 -11.64
N GLY A 157 1.38 -24.14 -12.31
CA GLY A 157 1.48 -25.01 -13.50
C GLY A 157 1.00 -24.37 -14.80
N ARG A 158 0.77 -23.05 -14.82
CA ARG A 158 0.27 -22.27 -15.96
C ARG A 158 1.43 -21.79 -16.85
N ASN A 159 2.19 -22.74 -17.41
CA ASN A 159 3.46 -22.48 -18.11
C ASN A 159 3.33 -21.54 -19.33
N SER A 160 2.26 -21.66 -20.10
CA SER A 160 2.03 -20.78 -21.26
C SER A 160 1.81 -19.34 -20.84
N GLU A 161 0.95 -19.12 -19.83
CA GLU A 161 0.69 -17.79 -19.27
C GLU A 161 1.96 -17.19 -18.65
N ALA A 162 2.72 -18.00 -17.89
CA ALA A 162 3.99 -17.56 -17.32
C ALA A 162 4.97 -17.07 -18.41
N SER A 163 5.09 -17.82 -19.51
CA SER A 163 5.99 -17.46 -20.62
C SER A 163 5.60 -16.14 -21.27
N GLU A 164 4.29 -15.87 -21.44
CA GLU A 164 3.78 -14.60 -21.96
C GLU A 164 4.11 -13.44 -21.02
N ILE A 165 3.85 -13.61 -19.71
CA ILE A 165 4.13 -12.60 -18.70
C ILE A 165 5.64 -12.34 -18.56
N MET A 166 6.49 -13.37 -18.63
CA MET A 166 7.95 -13.23 -18.64
C MET A 166 8.41 -12.38 -19.83
N GLN A 167 7.81 -12.58 -21.01
CA GLN A 167 8.16 -11.78 -22.19
C GLN A 167 7.77 -10.30 -22.00
N GLU A 168 6.62 -10.02 -21.37
CA GLU A 168 6.25 -8.66 -20.99
C GLU A 168 7.23 -8.07 -19.96
N ALA A 169 7.68 -8.87 -18.99
CA ALA A 169 8.67 -8.45 -17.98
C ALA A 169 10.02 -8.11 -18.62
N ILE A 170 10.48 -8.91 -19.60
CA ILE A 170 11.70 -8.62 -20.38
C ILE A 170 11.55 -7.29 -21.12
N ASN A 171 10.43 -7.10 -21.83
CA ASN A 171 10.18 -5.88 -22.59
C ASN A 171 10.12 -4.63 -21.69
N ALA A 172 9.62 -4.77 -20.46
CA ALA A 172 9.65 -3.69 -19.46
C ALA A 172 11.09 -3.47 -18.96
N ALA A 173 11.81 -4.53 -18.59
CA ALA A 173 13.18 -4.45 -18.11
C ALA A 173 14.12 -3.76 -19.11
N GLU A 174 13.99 -4.04 -20.41
CA GLU A 174 14.77 -3.40 -21.47
C GLU A 174 14.60 -1.88 -21.52
N LYS A 175 13.44 -1.36 -21.09
CA LYS A 175 13.13 0.07 -21.04
C LYS A 175 13.62 0.76 -19.77
N ILE A 176 14.14 0.02 -18.79
CA ILE A 176 14.72 0.60 -17.57
C ILE A 176 16.01 1.33 -17.94
N GLU A 177 16.10 2.60 -17.53
CA GLU A 177 17.22 3.50 -17.82
C GLU A 177 18.51 3.04 -17.10
N PHE A 178 18.40 2.74 -15.81
CA PHE A 178 19.54 2.33 -14.99
C PHE A 178 19.92 0.87 -15.26
N ALA A 179 21.11 0.67 -15.82
CA ALA A 179 21.60 -0.65 -16.21
C ALA A 179 21.64 -1.67 -15.06
N GLU A 180 22.00 -1.24 -13.85
CA GLU A 180 22.04 -2.11 -12.67
C GLU A 180 20.66 -2.67 -12.31
N GLN A 181 19.65 -1.80 -12.30
CA GLN A 181 18.25 -2.21 -12.05
C GLN A 181 17.76 -3.13 -13.17
N ARG A 182 18.01 -2.79 -14.44
CA ARG A 182 17.69 -3.65 -15.59
C ARG A 182 18.30 -5.04 -15.45
N ILE A 183 19.58 -5.14 -15.12
CA ILE A 183 20.28 -6.42 -14.95
C ILE A 183 19.66 -7.22 -13.80
N SER A 184 19.35 -6.58 -12.68
CA SER A 184 18.71 -7.24 -11.54
C SER A 184 17.38 -7.90 -11.92
N ILE A 185 16.53 -7.20 -12.68
CA ILE A 185 15.26 -7.76 -13.15
C ILE A 185 15.48 -8.90 -14.13
N LEU A 186 16.40 -8.77 -15.10
CA LEU A 186 16.69 -9.84 -16.06
C LEU A 186 17.24 -11.10 -15.38
N VAL A 187 18.06 -10.95 -14.32
CA VAL A 187 18.53 -12.07 -13.50
C VAL A 187 17.37 -12.73 -12.76
N SER A 188 16.44 -11.93 -12.23
CA SER A 188 15.24 -12.44 -11.56
C SER A 188 14.38 -13.26 -12.52
N ILE A 189 14.15 -12.77 -13.74
CA ILE A 189 13.42 -13.48 -14.80
C ILE A 189 14.12 -14.80 -15.15
N ALA A 190 15.44 -14.79 -15.30
CA ALA A 190 16.21 -15.99 -15.65
C ALA A 190 16.26 -17.04 -14.53
N SER A 191 15.87 -16.68 -13.31
CA SER A 191 15.86 -17.56 -12.14
C SER A 191 14.51 -18.24 -11.88
N LEU A 192 13.48 -17.89 -12.65
CA LEU A 192 12.16 -18.55 -12.63
C LEU A 192 12.19 -19.89 -13.38
#